data_AF-A0A947S2J6-F1
#
_entry.id   AF-A0A947S2J6-F1
#
_cell.length_a   1.000
_cell.length_b   1.000
_cell.length_c   1.000
_cell.angle_alpha   90.00
_cell.angle_beta   90.00
_cell.angle_gamma   90.00
#
_symmetry.space_group_name_H-M   'P 1'
#
loop_
_entity.id
_entity.type
_entity.pdbx_description
1 polymer ?
#
loop_
_entity_poly.entity_id
_entity_poly.type
_entity_poly.pdbx_seq_one_letter_code
_entity_poly.pdbx_strand_id
1 'polypeptide(L)'
;MLNKYLIISLLGGVVIFSVLSFLLFENVGYVRLLSPAARQAYIIKARDFSIQEAKKQGDYRCCINPPCTMCYMEPNQWNNYTAGTCACDDLIAQGKEPCPQCAQALSCDSQKEATNCEVDLD
;
A
#
# COMPACT_ATOMS: atom_id res chain seq x y z
N MET A 1 -37.48 38.60 -15.48
CA MET A 1 -36.39 38.53 -14.48
C MET A 1 -36.02 37.09 -14.10
N LEU A 2 -36.95 36.14 -14.14
CA LEU A 2 -36.73 34.71 -13.83
C LEU A 2 -35.58 34.05 -14.61
N ASN A 3 -35.39 34.42 -15.88
CA ASN A 3 -34.37 33.83 -16.75
C ASN A 3 -32.92 34.18 -16.35
N LYS A 4 -32.69 35.35 -15.73
CA LYS A 4 -31.34 35.77 -15.31
C LYS A 4 -30.86 35.00 -14.09
N TYR A 5 -31.74 34.75 -13.12
CA TYR A 5 -31.42 33.97 -11.93
C TYR A 5 -31.22 32.48 -12.25
N LEU A 6 -31.95 31.95 -13.23
CA LEU A 6 -31.80 30.57 -13.68
C LEU A 6 -30.44 30.33 -14.36
N ILE A 7 -29.97 31.28 -15.18
CA ILE A 7 -28.64 31.22 -15.80
C ILE A 7 -27.52 31.34 -14.75
N ILE A 8 -27.64 32.24 -13.77
CA ILE A 8 -26.65 32.40 -12.69
C ILE A 8 -26.57 31.13 -11.83
N SER A 9 -27.71 30.52 -11.51
CA SER A 9 -27.77 29.25 -10.75
C SER A 9 -27.11 28.10 -11.50
N LEU A 10 -27.35 27.98 -12.82
CA LEU A 10 -26.72 26.98 -13.68
C LEU A 10 -25.20 27.15 -13.75
N LEU A 11 -24.72 28.38 -13.96
CA LEU A 11 -23.28 28.66 -14.01
C LEU A 11 -22.60 28.39 -12.66
N GLY A 12 -23.23 28.79 -11.56
CA GLY A 12 -22.74 28.49 -10.21
C GLY A 12 -22.66 26.99 -9.95
N GLY A 13 -23.70 26.24 -10.33
CA GLY A 13 -23.73 24.78 -10.21
C GLY A 13 -22.62 24.09 -11.00
N VAL A 14 -22.36 24.52 -12.24
CA VAL A 14 -21.28 23.97 -13.08
C VAL A 14 -19.91 24.23 -12.47
N VAL A 15 -19.66 25.43 -11.94
CA VAL A 15 -18.38 25.77 -11.31
C VAL A 15 -18.17 24.93 -10.05
N ILE A 16 -19.17 24.83 -9.18
CA ILE A 16 -19.11 24.02 -7.96
C ILE A 16 -18.86 22.55 -8.31
N PHE A 17 -19.61 22.00 -9.26
CA PHE A 17 -19.45 20.62 -9.71
C PHE A 17 -18.06 20.35 -10.30
N SER A 18 -17.51 21.29 -11.06
CA SER A 18 -16.18 21.17 -11.66
C SER A 18 -15.07 21.16 -10.61
N VAL A 19 -15.18 22.04 -9.60
CA VAL A 19 -14.23 22.07 -8.47
C VAL A 19 -14.34 20.78 -7.64
N LEU A 20 -15.56 20.34 -7.32
CA LEU A 20 -15.78 19.09 -6.59
C LEU A 20 -15.20 17.90 -7.35
N SER A 21 -15.46 17.83 -8.65
CA SER A 21 -14.96 16.76 -9.51
C SER A 21 -13.44 16.73 -9.51
N PHE A 22 -12.78 17.89 -9.67
CA PHE A 22 -11.31 17.97 -9.63
C PHE A 22 -10.73 17.51 -8.28
N LEU A 23 -11.39 17.81 -7.16
CA LEU A 23 -10.98 17.34 -5.84
C LEU A 23 -11.19 15.83 -5.64
N LEU A 24 -12.11 15.22 -6.39
CA LEU A 24 -12.47 13.81 -6.30
C LEU A 24 -11.77 12.92 -7.35
N PHE A 25 -11.16 13.50 -8.39
CA PHE A 25 -10.41 12.74 -9.39
C PHE A 25 -9.07 12.28 -8.84
N GLU A 26 -8.85 10.96 -8.83
CA GLU A 26 -7.58 10.36 -8.46
C GLU A 26 -6.48 10.75 -9.45
N ASN A 27 -5.31 11.14 -8.92
CA ASN A 27 -4.17 11.74 -9.62
C ASN A 27 -3.38 10.74 -10.51
N VAL A 28 -4.04 9.81 -11.18
CA VAL A 28 -3.40 8.82 -12.08
C VAL A 28 -2.60 9.51 -13.20
N GLY A 29 -3.05 10.70 -13.64
CA GLY A 29 -2.33 11.52 -14.62
C GLY A 29 -1.01 12.09 -14.11
N TYR A 30 -0.94 12.48 -12.84
CA TYR A 30 0.28 13.06 -12.24
C TYR A 30 1.42 12.05 -12.18
N VAL A 31 1.13 10.81 -11.77
CA VAL A 31 2.14 9.74 -11.62
C VAL A 31 2.82 9.40 -12.96
N ARG A 32 2.10 9.56 -14.08
CA ARG A 32 2.64 9.33 -15.43
C ARG A 32 3.66 10.39 -15.86
N LEU A 33 3.56 11.62 -15.33
CA LEU A 33 4.46 12.73 -15.65
C LEU A 33 5.77 12.69 -14.86
N LEU A 34 5.85 11.87 -13.81
CA LEU A 34 7.05 11.68 -13.02
C LEU A 34 8.15 10.95 -13.82
N SER A 35 9.41 11.34 -13.59
CA SER A 35 10.57 10.56 -14.04
C SER A 35 10.57 9.17 -13.40
N PRO A 36 11.26 8.16 -13.98
CA PRO A 36 11.29 6.81 -13.43
C PRO A 36 11.69 6.76 -11.95
N ALA A 37 12.75 7.49 -11.56
CA ALA A 37 13.22 7.56 -10.18
C ALA A 37 12.19 8.22 -9.24
N ALA A 38 11.56 9.32 -9.68
CA ALA A 38 10.52 9.98 -8.89
C ALA A 38 9.27 9.10 -8.74
N ARG A 39 8.91 8.32 -9.77
CA ARG A 39 7.80 7.37 -9.73
C ARG A 39 8.06 6.23 -8.75
N GLN A 40 9.27 5.67 -8.77
CA GLN A 40 9.68 4.63 -7.82
C GLN A 40 9.58 5.15 -6.37
N ALA A 41 10.14 6.33 -6.09
CA ALA A 41 10.06 6.94 -4.76
C ALA A 41 8.61 7.20 -4.31
N TYR A 42 7.75 7.64 -5.23
CA TYR A 42 6.33 7.81 -4.97
C TYR A 42 5.64 6.50 -4.60
N ILE A 43 5.88 5.41 -5.36
CA ILE A 43 5.30 4.09 -5.12
C ILE A 43 5.74 3.54 -3.75
N ILE A 44 7.04 3.63 -3.44
CA ILE A 44 7.59 3.20 -2.16
C ILE A 44 6.91 3.97 -1.01
N LYS A 45 6.80 5.29 -1.12
CA LYS A 45 6.17 6.12 -0.08
C LYS A 45 4.69 5.80 0.09
N ALA A 46 3.96 5.61 -1.01
CA ALA A 46 2.54 5.27 -0.97
C ALA A 46 2.31 3.89 -0.32
N ARG A 47 3.11 2.89 -0.71
CA ARG A 47 3.11 1.56 -0.10
C ARG A 47 3.40 1.64 1.40
N ASP A 48 4.50 2.28 1.77
CA ASP A 48 4.94 2.34 3.17
C ASP A 48 3.91 3.06 4.05
N PHE A 49 3.30 4.13 3.54
CA PHE A 49 2.19 4.79 4.23
C PHE A 49 1.03 3.83 4.50
N SER A 50 0.58 3.10 3.47
CA SER A 50 -0.56 2.20 3.61
C SER A 50 -0.26 0.99 4.50
N ILE A 51 0.97 0.46 4.48
CA ILE A 51 1.39 -0.59 5.41
C ILE A 51 1.40 -0.06 6.85
N GLN A 52 1.90 1.15 7.09
CA GLN A 52 1.89 1.75 8.43
C GLN A 52 0.46 1.95 8.94
N GLU A 53 -0.48 2.30 8.07
CA GLU A 53 -1.87 2.44 8.47
C GLU A 53 -2.52 1.08 8.79
N ALA A 54 -2.28 0.06 7.96
CA ALA A 54 -2.72 -1.30 8.24
C ALA A 54 -2.10 -1.86 9.54
N LYS A 55 -0.84 -1.54 9.85
CA LYS A 55 -0.20 -1.88 11.13
C LYS A 55 -0.93 -1.27 12.32
N LYS A 56 -1.34 0.00 12.25
CA LYS A 56 -2.08 0.66 13.33
C LYS A 56 -3.46 0.04 13.58
N GLN A 57 -4.10 -0.42 12.51
CA GLN A 57 -5.39 -1.12 12.59
C GLN A 57 -5.22 -2.56 13.10
N GLY A 58 -3.98 -3.03 13.20
CA GLY A 58 -3.65 -4.40 13.59
C GLY A 58 -3.67 -5.38 12.42
N ASP A 59 -4.05 -4.96 11.21
CA ASP A 59 -4.26 -5.83 10.06
C ASP A 59 -2.97 -6.27 9.35
N TYR A 60 -1.82 -5.75 9.76
CA TYR A 60 -0.54 -6.04 9.10
C TYR A 60 0.55 -6.46 10.09
N ARG A 61 0.82 -7.76 10.15
CA ARG A 61 1.77 -8.42 11.06
C ARG A 61 2.81 -9.23 10.28
N CYS A 62 3.78 -8.50 9.74
CA CYS A 62 4.88 -9.05 8.96
C CYS A 62 6.12 -9.25 9.85
N CYS A 63 6.80 -10.37 9.65
CA CYS A 63 7.92 -10.81 10.49
C CYS A 63 9.26 -10.13 10.19
N ILE A 64 9.34 -9.31 9.13
CA ILE A 64 10.57 -8.63 8.70
C ILE A 64 10.41 -7.11 8.64
N ASN A 65 11.54 -6.41 8.71
CA ASN A 65 11.64 -4.97 8.56
C ASN A 65 12.80 -4.62 7.60
N PRO A 66 12.55 -3.98 6.44
CA PRO A 66 11.26 -3.49 5.93
C PRO A 66 10.21 -4.59 5.69
N PRO A 67 8.90 -4.27 5.80
CA PRO A 67 7.83 -5.23 5.53
C PRO A 67 7.79 -5.64 4.04
N CYS A 68 7.41 -6.89 3.79
CA CYS A 68 7.34 -7.43 2.43
C CYS A 68 6.19 -6.85 1.59
N THR A 69 6.42 -6.70 0.29
CA THR A 69 5.41 -6.33 -0.71
C THR A 69 4.45 -7.48 -1.00
N MET A 70 4.94 -8.72 -0.96
CA MET A 70 4.19 -9.92 -1.34
C MET A 70 2.88 -10.09 -0.56
N CYS A 71 2.89 -9.92 0.76
CA CYS A 71 1.68 -10.04 1.56
C CYS A 71 0.70 -8.88 1.31
N TYR A 72 1.22 -7.70 0.97
CA TYR A 72 0.40 -6.49 0.84
C TYR A 72 -0.38 -6.45 -0.48
N MET A 73 0.20 -6.94 -1.58
CA MET A 73 -0.32 -6.68 -2.94
C MET A 73 -1.59 -7.46 -3.32
N GLU A 74 -1.64 -8.77 -3.05
CA GLU A 74 -2.71 -9.64 -3.57
C GLU A 74 -3.24 -10.59 -2.49
N PRO A 75 -4.52 -11.01 -2.55
CA PRO A 75 -5.06 -12.03 -1.66
C PRO A 75 -4.27 -13.35 -1.77
N ASN A 76 -3.79 -13.87 -0.64
CA ASN A 76 -3.03 -15.12 -0.55
C ASN A 76 -3.16 -15.76 0.84
N GLN A 77 -2.58 -16.94 1.03
CA GLN A 77 -2.68 -17.65 2.31
C GLN A 77 -2.04 -16.91 3.50
N TRP A 78 -1.02 -16.07 3.25
CA TRP A 78 -0.27 -15.35 4.30
C TRP A 78 -0.92 -14.04 4.73
N ASN A 79 -1.99 -13.62 4.05
CA ASN A 79 -2.81 -12.46 4.41
C ASN A 79 -4.30 -12.86 4.60
N ASN A 80 -4.56 -14.14 4.91
CA ASN A 80 -5.91 -14.68 5.07
C ASN A 80 -6.84 -14.35 3.89
N TYR A 81 -6.29 -14.36 2.67
CA TYR A 81 -6.98 -14.03 1.43
C TYR A 81 -7.60 -12.62 1.42
N THR A 82 -6.94 -11.68 2.10
CA THR A 82 -7.35 -10.27 2.15
C THR A 82 -6.16 -9.37 1.76
N ALA A 83 -6.23 -8.76 0.57
CA ALA A 83 -5.20 -7.82 0.11
C ALA A 83 -5.03 -6.64 1.09
N GLY A 84 -3.83 -6.06 1.13
CA GLY A 84 -3.48 -4.97 2.03
C GLY A 84 -3.19 -5.38 3.48
N THR A 85 -3.24 -6.68 3.79
CA THR A 85 -3.04 -7.23 5.14
C THR A 85 -1.82 -8.16 5.21
N CYS A 86 -1.43 -8.59 6.40
CA CYS A 86 -0.40 -9.61 6.59
C CYS A 86 -0.62 -10.33 7.92
N ALA A 87 -0.51 -11.66 7.93
CA ALA A 87 -0.71 -12.51 9.11
C ALA A 87 0.49 -13.44 9.37
N CYS A 88 1.66 -13.16 8.79
CA CYS A 88 2.83 -14.03 8.89
C CYS A 88 3.22 -14.32 10.34
N ASP A 89 3.22 -13.32 11.23
CA ASP A 89 3.58 -13.54 12.64
C ASP A 89 2.66 -14.55 13.33
N ASP A 90 1.35 -14.48 13.07
CA ASP A 90 0.39 -15.42 13.68
C ASP A 90 0.53 -16.82 13.09
N LEU A 91 0.80 -16.91 11.78
CA LEU A 91 1.03 -18.20 11.11
C LEU A 91 2.26 -18.88 11.70
N ILE A 92 3.35 -18.13 11.91
CA ILE A 92 4.56 -18.61 12.56
C ILE A 92 4.26 -19.06 13.99
N ALA A 93 3.53 -18.26 14.78
CA ALA A 93 3.15 -18.63 16.14
C ALA A 93 2.29 -19.90 16.22
N GLN A 94 1.55 -20.22 15.15
CA GLN A 94 0.75 -21.45 15.01
C GLN A 94 1.55 -22.63 14.43
N GLY A 95 2.83 -22.46 14.09
CA GLY A 95 3.64 -23.48 13.43
C GLY A 95 3.27 -23.71 11.96
N LYS A 96 2.58 -22.77 11.33
CA LYS A 96 2.23 -22.79 9.90
C LYS A 96 3.34 -22.20 9.05
N GLU A 97 3.30 -22.52 7.76
CA GLU A 97 4.29 -22.07 6.79
C GLU A 97 4.25 -20.53 6.62
N PRO A 98 5.36 -19.81 6.90
CA PRO A 98 5.45 -18.37 6.65
C PRO A 98 5.59 -18.06 5.16
N CYS A 99 5.47 -16.78 4.77
CA CYS A 99 5.77 -16.41 3.39
C CYS A 99 7.27 -16.62 3.07
N PRO A 100 7.65 -16.80 1.79
CA PRO A 100 9.04 -17.10 1.41
C PRO A 100 10.08 -16.13 1.96
N GLN A 101 9.79 -14.82 1.96
CA GLN A 101 10.69 -13.79 2.51
C GLN A 101 10.81 -13.89 4.04
N CYS A 102 9.71 -14.21 4.73
CA CYS A 102 9.74 -14.51 6.16
C CYS A 102 10.51 -15.79 6.48
N ALA A 103 10.32 -16.85 5.67
CA ALA A 103 11.05 -18.11 5.82
C ALA A 103 12.57 -17.89 5.71
N GLN A 104 13.00 -17.12 4.69
CA GLN A 104 14.40 -16.75 4.49
C GLN A 104 14.97 -16.01 5.71
N ALA A 105 14.30 -14.97 6.18
CA ALA A 105 14.75 -14.21 7.36
C ALA A 105 14.87 -15.06 8.63
N LEU A 106 13.87 -15.91 8.91
CA LEU A 106 13.91 -16.81 10.07
C LEU A 106 15.05 -17.83 9.98
N SER A 107 15.33 -18.35 8.78
CA SER A 107 16.47 -19.24 8.57
C SER A 107 17.81 -18.54 8.81
N CYS A 108 17.94 -17.27 8.46
CA CYS A 108 19.12 -16.46 8.74
C CYS A 108 19.32 -16.18 10.23
N ASP A 109 18.25 -15.92 10.98
CA ASP A 109 18.33 -15.71 12.44
C ASP A 109 18.76 -16.97 13.20
N SER A 110 18.42 -18.16 12.67
CA SER A 110 18.89 -19.44 13.24
C SER A 110 20.38 -19.72 12.98
N GLN A 111 21.01 -18.97 12.07
CA GLN A 111 22.40 -19.13 11.64
C GLN A 111 23.23 -17.88 11.97
N LYS A 112 23.40 -17.57 13.27
CA LYS A 112 24.16 -16.41 13.77
C LYS A 112 25.66 -16.34 13.37
N GLU A 113 26.16 -17.15 12.45
CA GLU A 113 27.53 -17.10 11.91
C GLU A 113 27.63 -17.15 10.37
N ALA A 114 26.54 -16.96 9.63
CA ALA A 114 26.64 -16.77 8.18
C ALA A 114 26.74 -15.27 7.85
N THR A 115 27.95 -14.82 7.56
CA THR A 115 28.18 -13.48 7.01
C THR A 115 27.46 -13.39 5.66
N ASN A 116 26.56 -12.41 5.52
CA ASN A 116 25.80 -12.05 4.32
C ASN A 116 24.43 -12.73 4.12
N CYS A 117 23.45 -12.40 4.96
CA CYS A 117 22.03 -12.58 4.67
C CYS A 117 21.43 -11.25 4.21
N GLU A 118 21.45 -10.96 2.91
CA GLU A 118 20.55 -9.96 2.32
C GLU A 118 19.19 -10.65 2.08
N VAL A 119 18.14 -10.12 2.71
CA VAL A 119 16.76 -10.51 2.38
C VAL A 119 16.37 -9.67 1.16
N ASP A 120 16.28 -10.31 0.00
CA ASP A 120 15.88 -9.65 -1.24
C ASP A 120 14.40 -9.24 -1.15
N LEU A 121 14.18 -7.94 -0.95
CA LEU A 121 12.88 -7.29 -0.88
C LEU A 121 12.43 -6.83 -2.28
N ASP A 122 12.44 -7.76 -3.24
CA ASP A 122 11.92 -7.52 -4.60
C ASP A 122 10.41 -7.20 -4.60
#